data_AF-A0A543CGE1-F1
#
_entry.id   AF-A0A543CGE1-F1
#
_cell.length_a   1.000
_cell.length_b   1.000
_cell.length_c   1.000
_cell.angle_alpha   90.00
_cell.angle_beta   90.00
_cell.angle_gamma   90.00
#
_symmetry.space_group_name_H-M   'P 1'
#
loop_
_entity.id
_entity.type
_entity.pdbx_description
1 polymer ?
#
loop_
_entity_poly.entity_id
_entity_poly.type
_entity_poly.pdbx_seq_one_letter_code
_entity_poly.pdbx_strand_id
1 'polypeptide(L)'
;MGGKTGFSFTTSSFGWTEEDVGVQTCSEPDCDPEQVHPTDVYCDTHDRFLPIVSDWSNSARVTTMIACTGILLAALALTAEFDSWVPAFFVLGLSGLGVLAFPLRNFPMTVRGGVALWIFAALAALTCHVGSPHTDAEVVAGLLVAVGCMLAAHAAYFSASSVLVDPSLDPQKWEGRSRRAIALISAIFAFSGTGGLAYLAFLVTPMIADSVVGGAVLYISAGALILGLLFAILAGTVNGPWGMSIEVRNFEDWDGFARVHWRPETKPINRTSVIGIAKIYAITERAITRIGNTFNRVAYAVAEKAVNTFFAIVRFLVNFAIYMANFAVTLVVLTFRAMVAAAVGIFGIAARSVGAALWSIVSALVVLGIPVVAIGLAAGLVPTLAEEERGYLVDGSLGSLTGFIAVSFLGVVSLTFTWIMLANQRLRVSLESAKDTATNTGIYGVILLSVGGWIVGLPGTLGYGRIHVGWVTLVSTGFLVAALIWFHLQRRGEPKPTSGGSEPGSRPSLP
;
A
#
# COMPACT_ATOMS: atom_id res chain seq x y z
N MET A 1 10.84 14.97 -33.20
CA MET A 1 10.05 13.81 -32.73
C MET A 1 10.04 13.83 -31.21
N GLY A 2 9.07 14.52 -30.62
CA GLY A 2 8.88 14.56 -29.16
C GLY A 2 7.98 13.42 -28.75
N GLY A 3 8.55 12.23 -28.61
CA GLY A 3 7.85 11.10 -27.99
C GLY A 3 7.62 11.46 -26.52
N LYS A 4 6.37 11.67 -26.13
CA LYS A 4 5.98 11.70 -24.72
C LYS A 4 6.31 10.33 -24.15
N THR A 5 7.50 10.17 -23.58
CA THR A 5 7.81 9.10 -22.63
C THR A 5 6.91 9.36 -21.44
N GLY A 6 5.71 8.75 -21.47
CA GLY A 6 4.81 8.77 -20.33
C GLY A 6 5.59 8.24 -19.14
N PHE A 7 5.73 9.05 -18.11
CA PHE A 7 6.33 8.65 -16.84
C PHE A 7 5.57 7.42 -16.33
N SER A 8 6.16 6.25 -16.55
CA SER A 8 5.68 5.01 -15.96
C SER A 8 6.22 4.99 -14.53
N PHE A 9 5.49 5.62 -13.61
CA PHE A 9 5.76 5.44 -12.18
C PHE A 9 5.54 3.96 -11.85
N THR A 10 6.64 3.23 -11.65
CA THR A 10 6.58 1.89 -11.07
C THR A 10 6.52 2.04 -9.56
N THR A 11 5.41 1.63 -8.95
CA THR A 11 5.34 1.45 -7.50
C THR A 11 6.32 0.35 -7.11
N SER A 12 7.36 0.71 -6.34
CA SER A 12 8.23 -0.28 -5.70
C SER A 12 7.42 -1.09 -4.69
N SER A 13 7.93 -2.24 -4.24
CA SER A 13 7.16 -3.05 -3.28
C SER A 13 7.10 -2.45 -1.88
N PHE A 14 7.97 -1.47 -1.57
CA PHE A 14 7.77 -0.58 -0.42
C PHE A 14 6.70 0.48 -0.70
N GLY A 15 5.88 0.30 -1.74
CA GLY A 15 4.81 1.16 -2.25
C GLY A 15 5.21 2.63 -2.37
N TRP A 16 6.50 2.90 -2.48
CA TRP A 16 7.01 4.22 -2.78
C TRP A 16 6.87 4.43 -4.28
N THR A 17 6.34 5.59 -4.63
CA THR A 17 6.39 6.05 -6.01
C THR A 17 7.81 6.52 -6.24
N GLU A 18 8.59 5.68 -6.90
CA GLU A 18 9.93 6.05 -7.36
C GLU A 18 9.84 6.33 -8.85
N GLU A 19 10.23 7.53 -9.25
CA GLU A 19 10.56 7.77 -10.66
C GLU A 19 11.76 6.89 -10.96
N ASP A 20 11.64 6.04 -11.98
CA ASP A 20 12.79 5.34 -12.54
C ASP A 20 13.82 6.41 -12.89
N VAL A 21 14.91 6.45 -12.12
CA VAL A 21 16.02 7.38 -12.34
C VAL A 21 16.72 6.85 -13.58
N GLY A 22 16.10 7.12 -14.73
CA GLY A 22 16.00 6.21 -15.88
C GLY A 22 17.16 5.26 -15.99
N VAL A 23 16.85 3.94 -15.97
CA VAL A 23 17.79 2.81 -16.10
C VAL A 23 19.14 3.30 -16.57
N GLN A 24 20.13 3.35 -15.67
CA GLN A 24 21.49 3.67 -16.08
C GLN A 24 21.93 2.59 -17.06
N THR A 25 21.74 2.88 -18.34
CA THR A 25 22.09 2.01 -19.44
C THR A 25 23.59 1.92 -19.50
N CYS A 26 24.08 0.83 -20.07
CA CYS A 26 25.51 0.69 -20.32
C CYS A 26 26.00 1.98 -21.03
N SER A 27 27.09 2.57 -20.55
CA SER A 27 27.61 3.85 -21.06
C SER A 27 28.16 3.77 -22.49
N GLU A 28 28.00 2.63 -23.17
CA GLU A 28 28.48 2.41 -24.52
C GLU A 28 27.46 2.85 -25.56
N PRO A 29 27.90 3.45 -26.67
CA PRO A 29 27.03 4.06 -27.68
C PRO A 29 26.15 3.04 -28.42
N ASP A 30 26.52 1.76 -28.40
CA ASP A 30 25.82 0.67 -29.10
C ASP A 30 24.97 -0.22 -28.17
N CYS A 31 24.76 0.19 -26.91
CA CYS A 31 23.91 -0.58 -26.00
C CYS A 31 22.44 -0.33 -26.28
N ASP A 32 21.74 -1.40 -26.64
CA ASP A 32 20.28 -1.39 -26.71
C ASP A 32 19.70 -1.28 -25.28
N PRO A 33 19.07 -0.15 -24.92
CA PRO A 33 18.52 0.03 -23.59
C PRO A 33 17.33 -0.90 -23.31
N GLU A 34 16.68 -1.45 -24.34
CA GLU A 34 15.53 -2.34 -24.18
C GLU A 34 15.95 -3.75 -23.71
N GLN A 35 17.21 -4.13 -23.92
CA GLN A 35 17.75 -5.44 -23.54
C GLN A 35 18.26 -5.47 -22.09
N VAL A 36 18.53 -4.31 -21.48
CA VAL A 36 19.03 -4.23 -20.11
C VAL A 36 17.86 -4.07 -19.15
N HIS A 37 17.61 -5.09 -18.34
CA HIS A 37 16.60 -5.03 -17.30
C HIS A 37 17.07 -4.15 -16.13
N PRO A 38 16.14 -3.48 -15.41
CA PRO A 38 16.49 -2.59 -14.30
C PRO A 38 17.27 -3.25 -13.15
N THR A 39 17.22 -4.58 -13.05
CA THR A 39 17.88 -5.37 -11.99
C THR A 39 19.16 -6.04 -12.46
N ASP A 40 19.49 -5.97 -13.76
CA ASP A 40 20.71 -6.55 -14.30
C ASP A 40 21.92 -5.87 -13.67
N VAL A 41 22.90 -6.65 -13.22
CA VAL A 41 24.18 -6.14 -12.72
C VAL A 41 25.25 -6.22 -13.81
N TYR A 42 24.95 -6.90 -14.92
CA TYR A 42 25.85 -7.21 -16.00
C TYR A 42 25.21 -6.91 -17.36
N CYS A 43 25.97 -6.38 -18.29
CA CYS A 43 25.55 -6.11 -19.66
C CYS A 43 26.18 -7.15 -20.59
N ASP A 44 25.34 -8.05 -21.11
CA ASP A 44 25.77 -9.14 -21.98
C ASP A 44 26.33 -8.63 -23.32
N THR A 45 25.74 -7.58 -23.90
CA THR A 45 26.17 -7.02 -25.19
C THR A 45 27.64 -6.58 -25.18
N HIS A 46 28.13 -6.11 -24.03
CA HIS A 46 29.48 -5.55 -23.90
C HIS A 46 30.36 -6.30 -22.90
N ASP A 47 29.94 -7.48 -22.45
CA ASP A 47 30.68 -8.36 -21.54
C ASP A 47 31.22 -7.63 -20.29
N ARG A 48 30.40 -6.77 -19.66
CA ARG A 48 30.85 -5.91 -18.53
C ARG A 48 29.82 -5.73 -17.43
N PHE A 49 30.31 -5.48 -16.22
CA PHE A 49 29.47 -5.01 -15.12
C PHE A 49 28.90 -3.62 -15.40
N LEU A 50 27.61 -3.46 -15.12
CA LEU A 50 26.96 -2.16 -15.16
C LEU A 50 27.49 -1.29 -14.00
N PRO A 51 27.73 0.01 -14.24
CA PRO A 51 28.30 0.88 -13.22
C PRO A 51 27.35 1.01 -12.03
N ILE A 52 27.91 0.91 -10.82
CA ILE A 52 27.21 1.24 -9.57
C ILE A 52 27.03 2.76 -9.45
N VAL A 53 28.02 3.50 -9.97
CA VAL A 53 28.04 4.97 -10.01
C VAL A 53 28.42 5.36 -11.44
N SER A 54 27.56 6.13 -12.10
CA SER A 54 27.71 6.57 -13.51
C SER A 54 29.07 7.20 -13.79
N ASP A 55 29.63 7.90 -12.82
CA ASP A 55 30.79 8.78 -13.01
C ASP A 55 32.12 8.14 -12.60
N TRP A 56 32.14 6.82 -12.34
CA TRP A 56 33.39 6.14 -11.99
C TRP A 56 34.31 5.97 -13.19
N SER A 57 35.50 6.59 -13.09
CA SER A 57 36.61 6.31 -14.01
C SER A 57 37.02 4.84 -13.97
N ASN A 58 37.57 4.32 -15.07
CA ASN A 58 38.06 2.93 -15.15
C ASN A 58 39.07 2.62 -14.04
N SER A 59 39.92 3.58 -13.67
CA SER A 59 40.87 3.42 -12.56
C SER A 59 40.18 3.22 -11.22
N ALA A 60 39.15 4.02 -10.90
CA ALA A 60 38.39 3.89 -9.65
C ALA A 60 37.69 2.54 -9.55
N ARG A 61 37.15 2.03 -10.66
CA ARG A 61 36.52 0.69 -10.72
C ARG A 61 37.51 -0.41 -10.36
N VAL A 62 38.66 -0.44 -11.04
CA VAL A 62 39.70 -1.45 -10.83
C VAL A 62 40.28 -1.35 -9.42
N THR A 63 40.57 -0.13 -8.93
CA THR A 63 41.06 0.08 -7.56
C THR A 63 40.06 -0.41 -6.52
N THR A 64 38.76 -0.15 -6.72
CA THR A 64 37.70 -0.62 -5.80
C THR A 64 37.61 -2.14 -5.81
N MET A 65 37.64 -2.78 -6.98
CA MET A 65 37.63 -4.25 -7.06
C MET A 65 38.83 -4.87 -6.34
N ILE A 66 40.05 -4.36 -6.59
CA ILE A 66 41.27 -4.84 -5.93
C ILE A 66 41.19 -4.61 -4.41
N ALA A 67 40.71 -3.45 -3.97
CA ALA A 67 40.55 -3.15 -2.55
C ALA A 67 39.54 -4.09 -1.88
N CYS A 68 38.38 -4.33 -2.50
CA CYS A 68 37.39 -5.28 -2.00
C CYS A 68 37.94 -6.71 -1.93
N THR A 69 38.66 -7.17 -2.96
CA THR A 69 39.36 -8.46 -2.94
C THR A 69 40.38 -8.53 -1.82
N GLY A 70 41.19 -7.47 -1.63
CA GLY A 70 42.17 -7.40 -0.56
C GLY A 70 41.53 -7.48 0.82
N ILE A 71 40.43 -6.76 1.04
CA ILE A 71 39.67 -6.79 2.31
C ILE A 71 39.11 -8.19 2.57
N LEU A 72 38.53 -8.83 1.55
CA LEU A 72 38.03 -10.21 1.64
C LEU A 72 39.16 -11.16 2.06
N LEU A 73 40.27 -11.19 1.33
CA LEU A 73 41.40 -12.08 1.63
C LEU A 73 42.02 -11.78 3.00
N ALA A 74 42.12 -10.51 3.39
CA ALA A 74 42.60 -10.12 4.71
C ALA A 74 41.66 -10.60 5.83
N ALA A 75 40.35 -10.49 5.66
CA ALA A 75 39.39 -10.97 6.64
C ALA A 75 39.47 -12.49 6.81
N LEU A 76 39.60 -13.26 5.71
CA LEU A 76 39.81 -14.72 5.79
C LEU A 76 41.08 -15.07 6.56
N ALA A 77 42.18 -14.35 6.28
CA ALA A 77 43.44 -14.51 7.01
C ALA A 77 43.28 -14.22 8.51
N LEU A 78 42.62 -13.10 8.87
CA LEU A 78 42.38 -12.71 10.26
C LEU A 78 41.45 -13.69 10.98
N THR A 79 40.42 -14.21 10.30
CA THR A 79 39.49 -15.21 10.85
C THR A 79 40.24 -16.45 11.32
N ALA A 80 41.17 -16.97 10.51
CA ALA A 80 41.93 -18.15 10.86
C ALA A 80 43.03 -17.87 11.89
N GLU A 81 43.72 -16.73 11.78
CA GLU A 81 44.82 -16.38 12.68
C GLU A 81 44.32 -16.15 14.11
N PHE A 82 43.19 -15.45 14.26
CA PHE A 82 42.57 -15.20 15.56
C PHE A 82 41.64 -16.31 16.02
N ASP A 83 41.40 -17.34 15.20
CA ASP A 83 40.37 -18.35 15.45
C ASP A 83 39.02 -17.72 15.85
N SER A 84 38.64 -16.66 15.14
CA SER A 84 37.46 -15.84 15.43
C SER A 84 36.60 -15.71 14.18
N TRP A 85 35.30 -15.97 14.30
CA TRP A 85 34.34 -15.83 13.20
C TRP A 85 34.00 -14.36 12.88
N VAL A 86 34.40 -13.41 13.73
CA VAL A 86 34.00 -12.00 13.63
C VAL A 86 34.46 -11.32 12.33
N PRO A 87 35.72 -11.46 11.86
CA PRO A 87 36.13 -10.84 10.59
C PRO A 87 35.35 -11.40 9.39
N ALA A 88 35.11 -12.72 9.37
CA ALA A 88 34.26 -13.39 8.38
C ALA A 88 32.83 -12.83 8.40
N PHE A 89 32.24 -12.67 9.58
CA PHE A 89 30.90 -12.08 9.73
C PHE A 89 30.78 -10.71 9.07
N PHE A 90 31.74 -9.81 9.28
CA PHE A 90 31.68 -8.48 8.67
C PHE A 90 31.77 -8.54 7.14
N VAL A 91 32.63 -9.38 6.59
CA VAL A 91 32.76 -9.51 5.13
C VAL A 91 31.55 -10.19 4.51
N LEU A 92 31.01 -11.24 5.13
CA LEU A 92 29.77 -11.88 4.69
C LEU A 92 28.57 -10.94 4.81
N GLY A 93 28.49 -10.15 5.89
CA GLY A 93 27.48 -9.12 6.07
C GLY A 93 27.54 -8.03 4.99
N LEU A 94 28.74 -7.56 4.63
CA LEU A 94 28.94 -6.61 3.54
C LEU A 94 28.64 -7.24 2.17
N SER A 95 28.96 -8.52 1.98
CA SER A 95 28.67 -9.25 0.75
C SER A 95 27.16 -9.42 0.56
N GLY A 96 26.43 -9.80 1.62
CA GLY A 96 24.96 -9.85 1.61
C GLY A 96 24.33 -8.49 1.34
N LEU A 97 24.91 -7.41 1.86
CA LEU A 97 24.51 -6.04 1.52
C LEU A 97 24.67 -5.77 0.02
N GLY A 98 25.79 -6.19 -0.59
CA GLY A 98 26.01 -6.09 -2.03
C GLY A 98 25.00 -6.89 -2.85
N VAL A 99 24.73 -8.14 -2.46
CA VAL A 99 23.73 -9.00 -3.12
C VAL A 99 22.32 -8.39 -3.07
N LEU A 100 21.97 -7.72 -1.98
CA LEU A 100 20.70 -7.02 -1.84
C LEU A 100 20.66 -5.69 -2.63
N ALA A 101 21.70 -4.87 -2.49
CA ALA A 101 21.68 -3.48 -2.96
C ALA A 101 21.99 -3.32 -4.45
N PHE A 102 22.88 -4.13 -5.02
CA PHE A 102 23.32 -3.95 -6.42
C PHE A 102 22.21 -4.14 -7.46
N PRO A 103 21.35 -5.18 -7.37
CA PRO A 103 20.21 -5.31 -8.27
C PRO A 103 19.19 -4.17 -8.09
N LEU A 104 19.14 -3.57 -6.89
CA LEU A 104 18.19 -2.51 -6.58
C LEU A 104 18.72 -1.10 -6.89
N ARG A 105 19.94 -0.94 -7.42
CA ARG A 105 20.62 0.37 -7.56
C ARG A 105 19.81 1.48 -8.26
N ASN A 106 18.90 1.12 -9.15
CA ASN A 106 18.02 2.06 -9.87
C ASN A 106 16.81 2.53 -9.03
N PHE A 107 16.61 1.96 -7.84
CA PHE A 107 15.53 2.26 -6.89
C PHE A 107 16.11 2.84 -5.59
N PRO A 108 16.52 4.13 -5.58
CA PRO A 108 17.30 4.71 -4.49
C PRO A 108 16.60 4.67 -3.12
N MET A 109 15.27 4.81 -3.06
CA MET A 109 14.58 4.74 -1.77
C MET A 109 14.52 3.29 -1.33
N THR A 110 14.11 2.38 -2.22
CA THR A 110 14.05 0.93 -1.98
C THR A 110 15.41 0.37 -1.52
N VAL A 111 16.52 0.79 -2.14
CA VAL A 111 17.89 0.45 -1.70
C VAL A 111 18.14 0.95 -0.29
N ARG A 112 17.87 2.23 0.00
CA ARG A 112 18.11 2.78 1.35
C ARG A 112 17.31 2.02 2.41
N GLY A 113 16.05 1.70 2.12
CA GLY A 113 15.19 0.90 2.99
C GLY A 113 15.73 -0.52 3.20
N GLY A 114 16.07 -1.21 2.12
CA GLY A 114 16.66 -2.56 2.16
C GLY A 114 18.01 -2.61 2.88
N VAL A 115 18.90 -1.64 2.62
CA VAL A 115 20.21 -1.48 3.28
C VAL A 115 20.04 -1.24 4.78
N ALA A 116 19.17 -0.30 5.17
CA ALA A 116 18.92 -0.02 6.58
C ALA A 116 18.36 -1.25 7.31
N LEU A 117 17.42 -1.95 6.67
CA LEU A 117 16.84 -3.18 7.21
C LEU A 117 17.86 -4.32 7.30
N TRP A 118 18.72 -4.48 6.31
CA TRP A 118 19.80 -5.48 6.32
C TRP A 118 20.81 -5.20 7.43
N ILE A 119 21.29 -3.96 7.56
CA ILE A 119 22.23 -3.57 8.63
C ILE A 119 21.60 -3.85 9.99
N PHE A 120 20.35 -3.45 10.18
CA PHE A 120 19.64 -3.68 11.44
C PHE A 120 19.45 -5.17 11.73
N ALA A 121 19.04 -5.97 10.73
CA ALA A 121 18.88 -7.41 10.87
C ALA A 121 20.21 -8.13 11.12
N ALA A 122 21.29 -7.72 10.47
CA ALA A 122 22.63 -8.28 10.68
C ALA A 122 23.17 -7.94 12.08
N LEU A 123 22.99 -6.69 12.53
CA LEU A 123 23.33 -6.31 13.90
C LEU A 123 22.49 -7.06 14.93
N ALA A 124 21.19 -7.26 14.67
CA ALA A 124 20.32 -8.05 15.52
C ALA A 124 20.79 -9.51 15.58
N ALA A 125 21.13 -10.12 14.44
CA ALA A 125 21.69 -11.47 14.37
C ALA A 125 23.01 -11.57 15.14
N LEU A 126 23.89 -10.57 15.01
CA LEU A 126 25.14 -10.48 15.76
C LEU A 126 24.88 -10.42 17.27
N THR A 127 23.95 -9.55 17.71
CA THR A 127 23.62 -9.44 19.13
C THR A 127 22.95 -10.69 19.67
N CYS A 128 22.08 -11.36 18.90
CA CYS A 128 21.46 -12.61 19.33
C CYS A 128 22.46 -13.78 19.40
N HIS A 129 23.49 -13.74 18.55
CA HIS A 129 24.52 -14.77 18.54
C HIS A 129 25.56 -14.59 19.67
N VAL A 130 25.85 -13.34 20.06
CA VAL A 130 26.81 -13.00 21.14
C VAL A 130 26.12 -12.82 22.50
N GLY A 131 24.83 -12.51 22.49
CA GLY A 131 24.04 -12.06 23.64
C GLY A 131 23.68 -13.17 24.61
N SER A 132 23.20 -12.73 25.78
CA SER A 132 22.49 -13.62 26.70
C SER A 132 21.03 -13.78 26.24
N PRO A 133 20.32 -14.86 26.63
CA PRO A 133 18.93 -15.08 26.21
C PRO A 133 17.98 -13.91 26.50
N HIS A 134 18.29 -13.09 27.52
CA HIS A 134 17.52 -11.89 27.86
C HIS A 134 17.70 -10.75 26.86
N THR A 135 18.93 -10.50 26.40
CA THR A 135 19.22 -9.47 25.39
C THR A 135 18.61 -9.83 24.04
N ASP A 136 18.51 -11.11 23.72
CA ASP A 136 17.95 -11.59 22.45
C ASP A 136 16.45 -11.30 22.35
N ALA A 137 15.71 -11.50 23.45
CA ALA A 137 14.28 -11.22 23.51
C ALA A 137 13.98 -9.72 23.31
N GLU A 138 14.77 -8.84 23.91
CA GLU A 138 14.61 -7.38 23.76
C GLU A 138 14.90 -6.92 22.32
N VAL A 139 15.97 -7.43 21.71
CA VAL A 139 16.35 -7.10 20.33
C VAL A 139 15.29 -7.59 19.34
N VAL A 140 14.85 -8.85 19.47
CA VAL A 140 13.81 -9.43 18.59
C VAL A 140 12.52 -8.65 18.69
N ALA A 141 12.12 -8.24 19.89
CA ALA A 141 10.88 -7.51 20.08
C ALA A 141 10.97 -6.05 19.59
N GLY A 142 12.12 -5.40 19.78
CA GLY A 142 12.42 -4.11 19.14
C GLY A 142 12.34 -4.19 17.62
N LEU A 143 12.79 -5.30 17.03
CA LEU A 143 12.72 -5.56 15.60
C LEU A 143 11.28 -5.72 15.12
N LEU A 144 10.46 -6.48 15.85
CA LEU A 144 9.04 -6.64 15.56
C LEU A 144 8.28 -5.30 15.63
N VAL A 145 8.63 -4.39 16.55
CA VAL A 145 8.07 -3.03 16.57
C VAL A 145 8.47 -2.24 15.36
N ALA A 146 9.78 -2.19 15.06
CA ALA A 146 10.28 -1.40 13.96
C ALA A 146 9.60 -1.82 12.65
N VAL A 147 9.51 -3.14 12.43
CA VAL A 147 8.80 -3.73 11.28
C VAL A 147 7.31 -3.38 11.35
N GLY A 148 6.64 -3.59 12.47
CA GLY A 148 5.22 -3.26 12.64
C GLY A 148 4.90 -1.79 12.37
N CYS A 149 5.73 -0.87 12.85
CA CYS A 149 5.61 0.57 12.61
C CYS A 149 5.88 0.94 11.14
N MET A 150 6.87 0.32 10.51
CA MET A 150 7.14 0.53 9.07
C MET A 150 5.97 0.01 8.21
N LEU A 151 5.45 -1.18 8.51
CA LEU A 151 4.26 -1.75 7.86
C LEU A 151 3.04 -0.83 8.03
N ALA A 152 2.82 -0.31 9.24
CA ALA A 152 1.73 0.60 9.58
C ALA A 152 1.81 1.90 8.79
N ALA A 153 2.97 2.55 8.81
CA ALA A 153 3.23 3.79 8.10
C ALA A 153 3.07 3.58 6.58
N HIS A 154 3.52 2.43 6.08
CA HIS A 154 3.42 2.10 4.67
C HIS A 154 1.96 1.87 4.22
N ALA A 155 1.19 1.06 4.95
CA ALA A 155 -0.22 0.83 4.66
C ALA A 155 -1.03 2.13 4.69
N ALA A 156 -0.69 3.03 5.62
CA ALA A 156 -1.30 4.35 5.71
C ALA A 156 -0.94 5.23 4.49
N TYR A 157 0.33 5.24 4.09
CA TYR A 157 0.80 5.98 2.90
C TYR A 157 0.15 5.47 1.62
N PHE A 158 0.07 4.15 1.39
CA PHE A 158 -0.52 3.58 0.18
C PHE A 158 -2.03 3.85 0.09
N SER A 159 -2.73 3.73 1.22
CA SER A 159 -4.15 4.08 1.31
C SER A 159 -4.39 5.56 1.02
N ALA A 160 -3.53 6.46 1.52
CA ALA A 160 -3.64 7.89 1.26
C ALA A 160 -3.27 8.27 -0.19
N SER A 161 -2.18 7.72 -0.71
CA SER A 161 -1.65 8.06 -2.04
C SER A 161 -2.53 7.54 -3.18
N SER A 162 -3.05 6.31 -3.09
CA SER A 162 -3.98 5.75 -4.09
C SER A 162 -5.21 6.63 -4.33
N VAL A 163 -5.60 7.41 -3.33
CA VAL A 163 -6.74 8.34 -3.39
C VAL A 163 -6.36 9.75 -3.85
N LEU A 164 -5.16 10.21 -3.51
CA LEU A 164 -4.68 11.53 -3.92
C LEU A 164 -4.27 11.55 -5.39
N VAL A 165 -3.77 10.42 -5.90
CA VAL A 165 -3.18 10.32 -7.24
C VAL A 165 -4.22 9.95 -8.31
N ASP A 166 -5.35 9.31 -7.96
CA ASP A 166 -6.36 8.91 -8.94
C ASP A 166 -7.07 10.14 -9.57
N PRO A 167 -6.72 10.51 -10.83
CA PRO A 167 -7.24 11.72 -11.45
C PRO A 167 -8.68 11.53 -11.94
N SER A 168 -9.19 10.29 -11.94
CA SER A 168 -10.59 10.00 -12.25
C SER A 168 -11.55 10.42 -11.12
N LEU A 169 -11.01 10.60 -9.90
CA LEU A 169 -11.77 11.09 -8.75
C LEU A 169 -11.86 12.61 -8.79
N ASP A 170 -12.79 13.10 -9.61
CA ASP A 170 -13.20 14.50 -9.58
C ASP A 170 -13.63 14.87 -8.15
N PRO A 171 -12.91 15.77 -7.44
CA PRO A 171 -13.21 16.14 -6.07
C PRO A 171 -14.61 16.75 -5.91
N GLN A 172 -15.19 17.27 -6.99
CA GLN A 172 -16.54 17.79 -6.97
C GLN A 172 -17.59 16.68 -6.96
N LYS A 173 -17.31 15.53 -7.59
CA LYS A 173 -18.23 14.39 -7.63
C LYS A 173 -18.23 13.62 -6.30
N TRP A 174 -19.44 13.23 -5.91
CA TRP A 174 -19.74 12.51 -4.67
C TRP A 174 -18.92 11.22 -4.48
N GLU A 175 -18.80 10.43 -5.54
CA GLU A 175 -18.04 9.18 -5.53
C GLU A 175 -16.56 9.41 -5.22
N GLY A 176 -16.03 10.57 -5.63
CA GLY A 176 -14.68 11.04 -5.28
C GLY A 176 -14.52 11.20 -3.76
N ARG A 177 -15.37 12.03 -3.13
CA ARG A 177 -15.28 12.35 -1.69
C ARG A 177 -15.45 11.14 -0.78
N SER A 178 -16.42 10.27 -1.10
CA SER A 178 -16.67 9.04 -0.32
C SER A 178 -15.51 8.06 -0.41
N ARG A 179 -14.92 7.85 -1.60
CA ARG A 179 -13.69 7.04 -1.74
C ARG A 179 -12.51 7.64 -0.99
N ARG A 180 -12.35 8.97 -0.99
CA ARG A 180 -11.27 9.62 -0.22
C ARG A 180 -11.42 9.41 1.28
N ALA A 181 -12.65 9.58 1.79
CA ALA A 181 -12.96 9.35 3.20
C ALA A 181 -12.74 7.88 3.57
N ILE A 182 -13.20 6.93 2.76
CA ILE A 182 -13.01 5.49 3.00
C ILE A 182 -11.52 5.14 3.08
N ALA A 183 -10.69 5.69 2.19
CA ALA A 183 -9.26 5.40 2.18
C ALA A 183 -8.49 6.03 3.34
N LEU A 184 -8.85 7.26 3.74
CA LEU A 184 -8.30 7.89 4.94
C LEU A 184 -8.67 7.06 6.19
N ILE A 185 -9.93 6.64 6.29
CA ILE A 185 -10.43 5.83 7.39
C ILE A 185 -9.75 4.46 7.39
N SER A 186 -9.57 3.82 6.22
CA SER A 186 -8.86 2.54 6.12
C SER A 186 -7.38 2.68 6.46
N ALA A 187 -6.72 3.79 6.13
CA ALA A 187 -5.35 4.10 6.53
C ALA A 187 -5.21 4.15 8.06
N ILE A 188 -6.14 4.84 8.74
CA ILE A 188 -6.16 4.98 10.20
C ILE A 188 -6.43 3.63 10.87
N PHE A 189 -7.41 2.85 10.36
CA PHE A 189 -7.68 1.51 10.87
C PHE A 189 -6.53 0.53 10.61
N ALA A 190 -5.87 0.61 9.45
CA ALA A 190 -4.69 -0.19 9.15
C ALA A 190 -3.58 0.10 10.16
N PHE A 191 -3.27 1.38 10.40
CA PHE A 191 -2.27 1.81 11.38
C PHE A 191 -2.58 1.31 12.80
N SER A 192 -3.83 1.44 13.24
CA SER A 192 -4.31 0.93 14.53
C SER A 192 -4.19 -0.60 14.63
N GLY A 193 -4.63 -1.32 13.59
CA GLY A 193 -4.59 -2.77 13.53
C GLY A 193 -3.17 -3.32 13.57
N THR A 194 -2.24 -2.73 12.83
CA THR A 194 -0.80 -3.09 12.87
C THR A 194 -0.18 -2.82 14.24
N GLY A 195 -0.52 -1.70 14.90
CA GLY A 195 -0.06 -1.42 16.26
C GLY A 195 -0.61 -2.43 17.28
N GLY A 196 -1.88 -2.83 17.14
CA GLY A 196 -2.49 -3.87 17.97
C GLY A 196 -1.87 -5.26 17.75
N LEU A 197 -1.54 -5.62 16.51
CA LEU A 197 -0.84 -6.87 16.20
C LEU A 197 0.59 -6.89 16.77
N ALA A 198 1.32 -5.78 16.67
CA ALA A 198 2.63 -5.64 17.30
C ALA A 198 2.53 -5.82 18.83
N TYR A 199 1.53 -5.21 19.47
CA TYR A 199 1.26 -5.38 20.90
C TYR A 199 0.89 -6.83 21.27
N LEU A 200 0.09 -7.52 20.45
CA LEU A 200 -0.22 -8.93 20.67
C LEU A 200 1.02 -9.82 20.56
N ALA A 201 1.93 -9.54 19.64
CA ALA A 201 3.21 -10.23 19.56
C ALA A 201 4.07 -10.00 20.82
N PHE A 202 4.02 -8.81 21.40
CA PHE A 202 4.65 -8.54 22.70
C PHE A 202 4.04 -9.32 23.85
N LEU A 203 2.72 -9.49 23.88
CA LEU A 203 2.04 -10.25 24.94
C LEU A 203 2.44 -11.73 24.96
N VAL A 204 2.85 -12.30 23.82
CA VAL A 204 3.41 -13.66 23.75
C VAL A 204 4.82 -13.74 24.36
N THR A 205 5.48 -12.59 24.55
CA THR A 205 6.82 -12.49 25.12
C THR A 205 6.71 -11.96 26.56
N PRO A 206 6.59 -12.83 27.58
CA PRO A 206 6.14 -12.45 28.93
C PRO A 206 7.04 -11.43 29.64
N MET A 207 8.29 -11.25 29.19
CA MET A 207 9.21 -10.27 29.77
C MET A 207 8.95 -8.82 29.32
N ILE A 208 8.16 -8.61 28.26
CA ILE A 208 8.00 -7.28 27.64
C ILE A 208 6.61 -6.69 27.85
N ALA A 209 5.63 -7.54 28.23
CA ALA A 209 4.29 -7.11 28.60
C ALA A 209 4.28 -6.07 29.74
N ASP A 210 5.26 -6.13 30.65
CA ASP A 210 5.42 -5.17 31.76
C ASP A 210 6.26 -3.92 31.42
N SER A 211 6.74 -3.81 30.18
CA SER A 211 7.54 -2.66 29.75
C SER A 211 6.67 -1.43 29.43
N VAL A 212 7.21 -0.24 29.70
CA VAL A 212 6.61 1.06 29.32
C VAL A 212 6.31 1.12 27.81
N VAL A 213 7.10 0.40 27.00
CA VAL A 213 6.95 0.32 25.54
C VAL A 213 5.68 -0.44 25.16
N GLY A 214 5.37 -1.57 25.81
CA GLY A 214 4.13 -2.31 25.59
C GLY A 214 2.91 -1.44 25.86
N GLY A 215 2.89 -0.74 27.00
CA GLY A 215 1.81 0.19 27.34
C GLY A 215 1.63 1.30 26.30
N ALA A 216 2.72 1.93 25.85
CA ALA A 216 2.67 2.98 24.84
C ALA A 216 2.09 2.50 23.50
N VAL A 217 2.48 1.31 23.03
CA VAL A 217 1.94 0.71 21.79
C VAL A 217 0.44 0.46 21.90
N LEU A 218 -0.04 -0.02 23.05
CA LEU A 218 -1.47 -0.22 23.30
C LEU A 218 -2.25 1.10 23.28
N TYR A 219 -1.76 2.15 23.95
CA TYR A 219 -2.44 3.45 23.98
C TYR A 219 -2.48 4.12 22.60
N ILE A 220 -1.38 4.03 21.83
CA ILE A 220 -1.32 4.59 20.48
C ILE A 220 -2.29 3.85 19.55
N SER A 221 -2.32 2.51 19.60
CA SER A 221 -3.22 1.71 18.77
C SER A 221 -4.70 1.90 19.14
N ALA A 222 -5.02 1.97 20.44
CA ALA A 222 -6.37 2.30 20.91
C ALA A 222 -6.79 3.73 20.52
N GLY A 223 -5.90 4.71 20.66
CA GLY A 223 -6.14 6.08 20.23
C GLY A 223 -6.42 6.19 18.72
N ALA A 224 -5.63 5.49 17.90
CA ALA A 224 -5.84 5.42 16.46
C ALA A 224 -7.19 4.75 16.09
N LEU A 225 -7.61 3.71 16.82
CA LEU A 225 -8.91 3.06 16.63
C LEU A 225 -10.07 4.02 16.89
N ILE A 226 -10.02 4.73 18.03
CA ILE A 226 -11.03 5.70 18.43
C ILE A 226 -11.12 6.83 17.39
N LEU A 227 -9.97 7.33 16.91
CA LEU A 227 -9.91 8.36 15.88
C LEU A 227 -10.52 7.86 14.56
N GLY A 228 -10.22 6.64 14.14
CA GLY A 228 -10.79 6.01 12.93
C GLY A 228 -12.31 5.88 13.00
N LEU A 229 -12.84 5.46 14.16
CA LEU A 229 -14.28 5.39 14.41
C LEU A 229 -14.95 6.77 14.37
N LEU A 230 -14.34 7.79 14.99
CA LEU A 230 -14.86 9.16 14.96
C LEU A 230 -14.93 9.72 13.53
N PHE A 231 -13.89 9.50 12.72
CA PHE A 231 -13.89 9.89 11.31
C PHE A 231 -14.93 9.14 10.47
N ALA A 232 -15.16 7.85 10.74
CA ALA A 232 -16.23 7.09 10.09
C ALA A 232 -17.63 7.62 10.43
N ILE A 233 -17.86 8.03 11.67
CA ILE A 233 -19.10 8.67 12.11
C ILE A 233 -19.29 10.02 11.40
N LEU A 234 -18.26 10.87 11.35
CA LEU A 234 -18.29 12.16 10.65
C LEU A 234 -18.53 11.99 9.14
N ALA A 235 -17.87 11.02 8.49
CA ALA A 235 -18.06 10.75 7.07
C ALA A 235 -19.47 10.21 6.77
N GLY A 236 -20.02 9.36 7.64
CA GLY A 236 -21.37 8.82 7.51
C GLY A 236 -22.46 9.87 7.71
N THR A 237 -22.28 10.82 8.63
CA THR A 237 -23.25 11.91 8.86
C THR A 237 -23.26 12.93 7.72
N VAL A 238 -22.09 13.27 7.15
CA VAL A 238 -22.00 14.15 5.97
C VAL A 238 -22.59 13.48 4.73
N ASN A 239 -22.47 12.15 4.63
CA ASN A 239 -22.92 11.41 3.44
C ASN A 239 -24.36 10.84 3.53
N GLY A 240 -25.00 10.86 4.69
CA GLY A 240 -26.27 10.16 4.94
C GLY A 240 -27.55 10.67 4.26
N PRO A 241 -27.72 11.96 3.87
CA PRO A 241 -29.08 12.42 3.55
C PRO A 241 -29.53 12.29 2.07
N TRP A 242 -28.67 11.90 1.13
CA TRP A 242 -28.96 12.04 -0.30
C TRP A 242 -29.49 10.73 -0.92
N GLY A 243 -30.83 10.64 -1.04
CA GLY A 243 -31.53 9.49 -1.66
C GLY A 243 -32.85 9.11 -0.98
N MET A 244 -33.22 9.75 0.12
CA MET A 244 -34.50 9.51 0.78
C MET A 244 -35.64 10.15 -0.02
N SER A 245 -36.72 9.41 -0.25
CA SER A 245 -37.93 10.02 -0.79
C SER A 245 -38.48 11.01 0.24
N ILE A 246 -38.67 12.25 -0.22
CA ILE A 246 -39.22 13.35 0.58
C ILE A 246 -40.74 13.18 0.77
N GLU A 247 -41.34 12.26 0.01
CA GLU A 247 -42.77 11.99 0.09
C GLU A 247 -43.13 11.30 1.41
N VAL A 248 -43.88 12.07 2.21
CA VAL A 248 -44.61 11.61 3.39
C VAL A 248 -46.09 11.73 3.04
N ARG A 249 -46.87 10.68 3.35
CA ARG A 249 -48.30 10.66 3.10
C ARG A 249 -48.98 11.67 4.04
N ASN A 250 -49.53 12.74 3.47
CA ASN A 250 -50.26 13.75 4.24
C ASN A 250 -51.68 13.26 4.58
N PHE A 251 -52.19 13.66 5.73
CA PHE A 251 -53.62 13.59 6.04
C PHE A 251 -54.39 14.47 5.04
N GLU A 252 -55.53 13.97 4.57
CA GLU A 252 -56.41 14.67 3.63
C GLU A 252 -57.06 15.89 4.31
N ASP A 253 -57.23 16.97 3.54
CA ASP A 253 -57.92 18.17 4.01
C ASP A 253 -59.40 17.85 4.29
N TRP A 254 -59.97 18.43 5.35
CA TRP A 254 -61.38 18.26 5.63
C TRP A 254 -62.21 19.20 4.75
N ASP A 255 -63.15 18.63 4.00
CA ASP A 255 -64.05 19.38 3.12
C ASP A 255 -65.01 20.32 3.86
N GLY A 256 -65.15 20.12 5.17
CA GLY A 256 -66.01 20.91 6.05
C GLY A 256 -67.49 20.52 5.93
N PHE A 257 -68.34 21.34 6.52
CA PHE A 257 -69.79 21.18 6.40
C PHE A 257 -70.29 21.76 5.07
N ALA A 258 -71.34 21.15 4.51
CA ALA A 258 -72.04 21.70 3.36
C ALA A 258 -72.61 23.09 3.68
N ARG A 259 -72.57 24.01 2.71
CA ARG A 259 -73.13 25.36 2.87
C ARG A 259 -74.63 25.27 3.12
N VAL A 260 -75.10 26.03 4.09
CA VAL A 260 -76.50 26.08 4.46
C VAL A 260 -77.19 27.17 3.64
N HIS A 261 -78.30 26.83 3.01
CA HIS A 261 -79.15 27.77 2.29
C HIS A 261 -80.55 27.73 2.88
N TRP A 262 -80.97 28.81 3.53
CA TRP A 262 -82.29 28.91 4.12
C TRP A 262 -83.20 29.72 3.22
N ARG A 263 -84.31 29.11 2.79
CA ARG A 263 -85.34 29.81 2.03
C ARG A 263 -86.41 30.32 3.02
N PRO A 264 -86.59 31.63 3.15
CA PRO A 264 -87.65 32.17 3.99
C PRO A 264 -89.01 31.82 3.36
N GLU A 265 -89.89 31.21 4.14
CA GLU A 265 -91.26 30.94 3.73
C GLU A 265 -92.03 32.27 3.64
N THR A 266 -92.33 32.71 2.42
CA THR A 266 -93.05 33.97 2.21
C THR A 266 -94.55 33.74 2.38
N LYS A 267 -95.18 34.43 3.34
CA LYS A 267 -96.63 34.42 3.46
C LYS A 267 -97.26 35.00 2.18
N PRO A 268 -98.15 34.27 1.49
CA PRO A 268 -98.78 34.75 0.26
C PRO A 268 -99.67 35.97 0.57
N ILE A 269 -99.45 37.06 -0.16
CA ILE A 269 -100.27 38.27 -0.03
C ILE A 269 -101.55 38.05 -0.83
N ASN A 270 -102.66 37.78 -0.14
CA ASN A 270 -103.94 37.57 -0.81
C ASN A 270 -104.49 38.92 -1.32
N ARG A 271 -104.69 39.03 -2.64
CA ARG A 271 -105.18 40.27 -3.28
C ARG A 271 -106.71 40.30 -3.27
N THR A 272 -107.29 40.81 -2.20
CA THR A 272 -108.71 41.19 -2.19
C THR A 272 -108.88 42.65 -2.62
N SER A 273 -109.86 42.92 -3.49
CA SER A 273 -110.28 44.26 -3.90
C SER A 273 -111.24 44.83 -2.86
N VAL A 274 -110.87 45.92 -2.20
CA VAL A 274 -111.70 46.57 -1.17
C VAL A 274 -111.80 48.06 -1.46
N ILE A 275 -113.01 48.62 -1.36
CA ILE A 275 -113.35 50.02 -1.68
C ILE A 275 -113.67 50.76 -0.37
N GLY A 276 -113.16 51.98 -0.19
CA GLY A 276 -113.46 52.85 0.98
C GLY A 276 -112.37 52.87 2.07
N ILE A 277 -112.72 53.25 3.32
CA ILE A 277 -111.80 53.38 4.48
C ILE A 277 -111.01 52.08 4.76
N ALA A 278 -111.60 50.91 4.44
CA ALA A 278 -110.94 49.61 4.53
C ALA A 278 -109.73 49.45 3.56
N LYS A 279 -109.63 50.29 2.53
CA LYS A 279 -108.46 50.35 1.63
C LYS A 279 -107.22 50.87 2.36
N ILE A 280 -107.37 51.79 3.33
CA ILE A 280 -106.26 52.30 4.14
C ILE A 280 -105.76 51.18 5.06
N TYR A 281 -106.66 50.45 5.73
CA TYR A 281 -106.30 49.29 6.57
C TYR A 281 -105.59 48.19 5.76
N ALA A 282 -106.10 47.85 4.56
CA ALA A 282 -105.47 46.89 3.67
C ALA A 282 -104.10 47.36 3.13
N ILE A 283 -103.89 48.67 2.92
CA ILE A 283 -102.58 49.22 2.55
C ILE A 283 -101.60 49.11 3.74
N THR A 284 -102.04 49.43 4.95
CA THR A 284 -101.23 49.32 6.16
C THR A 284 -100.89 47.86 6.50
N GLU A 285 -101.84 46.94 6.38
CA GLU A 285 -101.61 45.50 6.55
C GLU A 285 -100.63 44.95 5.49
N ARG A 286 -100.74 45.39 4.23
CA ARG A 286 -99.77 45.06 3.17
C ARG A 286 -98.39 45.67 3.43
N ALA A 287 -98.34 46.87 4.00
CA ALA A 287 -97.08 47.51 4.37
C ALA A 287 -96.42 46.77 5.54
N ILE A 288 -97.16 46.41 6.58
CA ILE A 288 -96.68 45.66 7.75
C ILE A 288 -96.23 44.25 7.33
N THR A 289 -97.01 43.54 6.50
CA THR A 289 -96.62 42.22 5.98
C THR A 289 -95.43 42.29 5.04
N ARG A 290 -95.30 43.34 4.20
CA ARG A 290 -94.07 43.58 3.42
C ARG A 290 -92.88 43.82 4.32
N ILE A 291 -93.00 44.70 5.31
CA ILE A 291 -91.95 45.03 6.27
C ILE A 291 -91.51 43.77 7.02
N GLY A 292 -92.45 42.99 7.54
CA GLY A 292 -92.18 41.69 8.19
C GLY A 292 -91.52 40.68 7.26
N ASN A 293 -91.94 40.58 6.00
CA ASN A 293 -91.29 39.72 5.01
C ASN A 293 -89.87 40.19 4.67
N THR A 294 -89.60 41.50 4.60
CA THR A 294 -88.23 42.03 4.46
C THR A 294 -87.39 41.76 5.69
N PHE A 295 -87.92 41.96 6.90
CA PHE A 295 -87.20 41.65 8.14
C PHE A 295 -86.86 40.16 8.24
N ASN A 296 -87.80 39.27 7.90
CA ASN A 296 -87.53 37.83 7.83
C ASN A 296 -86.46 37.52 6.79
N ARG A 297 -86.55 38.04 5.56
CA ARG A 297 -85.50 37.84 4.54
C ARG A 297 -84.13 38.30 5.01
N VAL A 298 -84.04 39.46 5.66
CA VAL A 298 -82.79 39.99 6.20
C VAL A 298 -82.29 39.11 7.36
N ALA A 299 -83.16 38.70 8.28
CA ALA A 299 -82.81 37.82 9.39
C ALA A 299 -82.30 36.46 8.91
N TYR A 300 -82.96 35.84 7.94
CA TYR A 300 -82.50 34.59 7.31
C TYR A 300 -81.18 34.78 6.57
N ALA A 301 -81.00 35.88 5.83
CA ALA A 301 -79.75 36.17 5.13
C ALA A 301 -78.58 36.44 6.09
N VAL A 302 -78.83 37.14 7.20
CA VAL A 302 -77.84 37.40 8.25
C VAL A 302 -77.47 36.11 8.97
N ALA A 303 -78.46 35.30 9.32
CA ALA A 303 -78.23 34.05 10.02
C ALA A 303 -77.58 32.99 9.11
N GLU A 304 -77.95 32.93 7.83
CA GLU A 304 -77.26 32.15 6.80
C GLU A 304 -75.79 32.57 6.67
N LYS A 305 -75.51 33.88 6.59
CA LYS A 305 -74.12 34.37 6.58
C LYS A 305 -73.38 34.04 7.86
N ALA A 306 -74.01 34.17 9.03
CA ALA A 306 -73.38 33.88 10.32
C ALA A 306 -73.01 32.39 10.44
N VAL A 307 -73.94 31.48 10.12
CA VAL A 307 -73.69 30.03 10.14
C VAL A 307 -72.64 29.62 9.12
N ASN A 308 -72.71 30.13 7.88
CA ASN A 308 -71.70 29.82 6.87
C ASN A 308 -70.32 30.40 7.23
N THR A 309 -70.26 31.56 7.89
CA THR A 309 -68.99 32.13 8.40
C THR A 309 -68.43 31.30 9.55
N PHE A 310 -69.28 30.85 10.46
CA PHE A 310 -68.89 29.93 11.53
C PHE A 310 -68.34 28.62 10.97
N PHE A 311 -69.02 27.99 10.00
CA PHE A 311 -68.52 26.79 9.31
C PHE A 311 -67.20 27.03 8.57
N ALA A 312 -67.01 28.20 7.97
CA ALA A 312 -65.73 28.56 7.36
C ALA A 312 -64.60 28.68 8.39
N ILE A 313 -64.87 29.27 9.56
CA ILE A 313 -63.90 29.37 10.67
C ILE A 313 -63.57 27.98 11.22
N VAL A 314 -64.58 27.14 11.46
CA VAL A 314 -64.38 25.76 11.94
C VAL A 314 -63.56 24.96 10.92
N ARG A 315 -63.88 25.06 9.63
CA ARG A 315 -63.09 24.43 8.56
C ARG A 315 -61.64 24.93 8.56
N PHE A 316 -61.42 26.24 8.70
CA PHE A 316 -60.08 26.81 8.78
C PHE A 316 -59.30 26.28 9.98
N LEU A 317 -59.90 26.26 11.17
CA LEU A 317 -59.25 25.78 12.39
C LEU A 317 -58.92 24.28 12.31
N VAL A 318 -59.84 23.46 11.79
CA VAL A 318 -59.62 22.02 11.60
C VAL A 318 -58.51 21.78 10.57
N ASN A 319 -58.55 22.46 9.42
CA ASN A 319 -57.51 22.31 8.39
C ASN A 319 -56.15 22.84 8.89
N PHE A 320 -56.13 23.92 9.66
CA PHE A 320 -54.90 24.41 10.30
C PHE A 320 -54.31 23.37 11.28
N ALA A 321 -55.15 22.73 12.10
CA ALA A 321 -54.72 21.66 12.98
C ALA A 321 -54.20 20.44 12.19
N ILE A 322 -54.85 20.08 11.07
CA ILE A 322 -54.39 19.04 10.15
C ILE A 322 -53.04 19.42 9.52
N TYR A 323 -52.83 20.66 9.09
CA TYR A 323 -51.54 21.14 8.57
C TYR A 323 -50.43 21.08 9.62
N MET A 324 -50.70 21.50 10.87
CA MET A 324 -49.71 21.42 11.96
C MET A 324 -49.37 19.97 12.31
N ALA A 325 -50.36 19.08 12.30
CA ALA A 325 -50.14 17.64 12.49
C ALA A 325 -49.33 17.04 11.33
N ASN A 326 -49.66 17.36 10.08
CA ASN A 326 -48.91 16.95 8.89
C ASN A 326 -47.46 17.45 8.94
N PHE A 327 -47.23 18.71 9.35
CA PHE A 327 -45.89 19.27 9.52
C PHE A 327 -45.10 18.52 10.60
N ALA A 328 -45.69 18.30 11.78
CA ALA A 328 -45.04 17.59 12.88
C ALA A 328 -44.72 16.14 12.50
N VAL A 329 -45.66 15.42 11.88
CA VAL A 329 -45.45 14.03 11.40
C VAL A 329 -44.39 14.00 10.32
N THR A 330 -44.41 14.93 9.37
CA THR A 330 -43.40 15.03 8.31
C THR A 330 -42.01 15.30 8.90
N LEU A 331 -41.90 16.21 9.87
CA LEU A 331 -40.64 16.52 10.53
C LEU A 331 -40.11 15.31 11.33
N VAL A 332 -40.97 14.58 12.05
CA VAL A 332 -40.59 13.34 12.77
C VAL A 332 -40.17 12.23 11.80
N VAL A 333 -40.93 12.02 10.71
CA VAL A 333 -40.60 10.98 9.72
C VAL A 333 -39.31 11.32 8.98
N LEU A 334 -39.10 12.57 8.58
CA LEU A 334 -37.87 13.01 7.92
C LEU A 334 -36.65 12.92 8.86
N THR A 335 -36.77 13.35 10.12
CA THR A 335 -35.68 13.23 11.10
C THR A 335 -35.36 11.77 11.40
N PHE A 336 -36.36 10.91 11.58
CA PHE A 336 -36.16 9.48 11.78
C PHE A 336 -35.54 8.81 10.55
N ARG A 337 -36.04 9.07 9.33
CA ARG A 337 -35.45 8.56 8.09
C ARG A 337 -34.01 9.02 7.94
N ALA A 338 -33.71 10.28 8.27
CA ALA A 338 -32.34 10.82 8.24
C ALA A 338 -31.42 10.14 9.27
N MET A 339 -31.91 9.88 10.49
CA MET A 339 -31.15 9.13 11.49
C MET A 339 -30.88 7.69 11.04
N VAL A 340 -31.87 7.00 10.47
CA VAL A 340 -31.73 5.63 9.95
C VAL A 340 -30.78 5.60 8.75
N ALA A 341 -30.90 6.54 7.81
CA ALA A 341 -30.01 6.65 6.66
C ALA A 341 -28.57 6.97 7.07
N ALA A 342 -28.39 7.85 8.06
CA ALA A 342 -27.09 8.11 8.66
C ALA A 342 -26.52 6.86 9.35
N ALA A 343 -27.32 6.13 10.13
CA ALA A 343 -26.89 4.91 10.80
C ALA A 343 -26.50 3.80 9.82
N VAL A 344 -27.31 3.58 8.78
CA VAL A 344 -27.01 2.61 7.69
C VAL A 344 -25.78 3.06 6.90
N GLY A 345 -25.63 4.36 6.64
CA GLY A 345 -24.46 4.94 5.99
C GLY A 345 -23.18 4.74 6.82
N ILE A 346 -23.23 5.00 8.13
CA ILE A 346 -22.14 4.75 9.08
C ILE A 346 -21.77 3.26 9.07
N PHE A 347 -22.75 2.36 9.20
CA PHE A 347 -22.49 0.92 9.22
C PHE A 347 -21.90 0.41 7.90
N GLY A 348 -22.44 0.86 6.76
CA GLY A 348 -21.95 0.49 5.44
C GLY A 348 -20.53 1.01 5.16
N ILE A 349 -20.23 2.24 5.55
CA ILE A 349 -18.88 2.82 5.43
C ILE A 349 -17.92 2.10 6.37
N ALA A 350 -18.30 1.87 7.64
CA ALA A 350 -17.49 1.17 8.62
C ALA A 350 -17.17 -0.27 8.18
N ALA A 351 -18.17 -1.03 7.70
CA ALA A 351 -17.96 -2.39 7.22
C ALA A 351 -17.01 -2.45 6.01
N ARG A 352 -17.19 -1.54 5.04
CA ARG A 352 -16.29 -1.46 3.87
C ARG A 352 -14.90 -0.98 4.26
N SER A 353 -14.77 -0.03 5.19
CA SER A 353 -13.46 0.45 5.65
C SER A 353 -12.72 -0.62 6.45
N VAL A 354 -13.42 -1.42 7.25
CA VAL A 354 -12.82 -2.57 7.96
C VAL A 354 -12.38 -3.63 6.95
N GLY A 355 -13.21 -3.99 5.97
CA GLY A 355 -12.84 -4.94 4.91
C GLY A 355 -11.63 -4.46 4.09
N ALA A 356 -11.61 -3.19 3.69
CA ALA A 356 -10.48 -2.57 2.99
C ALA A 356 -9.23 -2.50 3.87
N ALA A 357 -9.37 -2.17 5.15
CA ALA A 357 -8.27 -2.17 6.11
C ALA A 357 -7.68 -3.56 6.27
N LEU A 358 -8.50 -4.59 6.50
CA LEU A 358 -8.04 -5.99 6.60
C LEU A 358 -7.33 -6.44 5.32
N TRP A 359 -7.89 -6.16 4.15
CA TRP A 359 -7.25 -6.47 2.88
C TRP A 359 -5.92 -5.73 2.71
N SER A 360 -5.87 -4.45 3.10
CA SER A 360 -4.63 -3.66 3.07
C SER A 360 -3.58 -4.18 4.04
N ILE A 361 -3.98 -4.65 5.24
CA ILE A 361 -3.08 -5.26 6.21
C ILE A 361 -2.54 -6.57 5.65
N VAL A 362 -3.39 -7.44 5.11
CA VAL A 362 -2.96 -8.72 4.50
C VAL A 362 -2.03 -8.45 3.32
N SER A 363 -2.38 -7.50 2.45
CA SER A 363 -1.55 -7.12 1.31
C SER A 363 -0.22 -6.53 1.77
N ALA A 364 -0.21 -5.65 2.77
CA ALA A 364 1.02 -5.10 3.35
C ALA A 364 1.87 -6.18 4.01
N LEU A 365 1.27 -7.10 4.77
CA LEU A 365 1.97 -8.23 5.38
C LEU A 365 2.61 -9.14 4.33
N VAL A 366 1.92 -9.40 3.22
CA VAL A 366 2.47 -10.22 2.14
C VAL A 366 3.58 -9.46 1.40
N VAL A 367 3.31 -8.23 0.98
CA VAL A 367 4.20 -7.45 0.10
C VAL A 367 5.46 -6.97 0.84
N LEU A 368 5.35 -6.57 2.10
CA LEU A 368 6.48 -6.10 2.91
C LEU A 368 7.00 -7.16 3.87
N GLY A 369 6.09 -7.94 4.48
CA GLY A 369 6.49 -8.91 5.49
C GLY A 369 7.34 -10.03 4.89
N ILE A 370 7.08 -10.48 3.66
CA ILE A 370 7.89 -11.52 3.03
C ILE A 370 9.35 -11.04 2.79
N PRO A 371 9.61 -9.90 2.13
CA PRO A 371 10.98 -9.37 2.01
C PRO A 371 11.66 -9.14 3.36
N VAL A 372 10.95 -8.64 4.37
CA VAL A 372 11.51 -8.42 5.70
C VAL A 372 11.91 -9.73 6.36
N VAL A 373 11.05 -10.75 6.31
CA VAL A 373 11.34 -12.08 6.85
C VAL A 373 12.50 -12.73 6.10
N ALA A 374 12.55 -12.59 4.78
CA ALA A 374 13.63 -13.11 3.96
C ALA A 374 14.98 -12.42 4.25
N ILE A 375 15.00 -11.10 4.44
CA ILE A 375 16.18 -10.35 4.91
C ILE A 375 16.58 -10.81 6.30
N GLY A 376 15.62 -10.92 7.22
CA GLY A 376 15.86 -11.37 8.59
C GLY A 376 16.44 -12.78 8.64
N LEU A 377 15.90 -13.70 7.83
CA LEU A 377 16.41 -15.06 7.68
C LEU A 377 17.84 -15.05 7.14
N ALA A 378 18.09 -14.35 6.03
CA ALA A 378 19.41 -14.28 5.42
C ALA A 378 20.46 -13.65 6.36
N ALA A 379 20.09 -12.59 7.08
CA ALA A 379 20.95 -11.95 8.08
C ALA A 379 21.21 -12.88 9.28
N GLY A 380 20.18 -13.60 9.74
CA GLY A 380 20.29 -14.61 10.80
C GLY A 380 21.18 -15.80 10.46
N LEU A 381 21.37 -16.09 9.17
CA LEU A 381 22.29 -17.13 8.69
C LEU A 381 23.76 -16.66 8.64
N VAL A 382 24.04 -15.36 8.68
CA VAL A 382 25.42 -14.82 8.57
C VAL A 382 26.35 -15.29 9.70
N PRO A 383 25.94 -15.30 11.00
CA PRO A 383 26.78 -15.83 12.06
C PRO A 383 27.13 -17.31 11.86
N THR A 384 26.14 -18.15 11.57
CA THR A 384 26.35 -19.58 11.27
C THR A 384 27.27 -19.76 10.07
N LEU A 385 27.10 -18.94 9.02
CA LEU A 385 27.96 -18.99 7.85
C LEU A 385 29.41 -18.65 8.18
N ALA A 386 29.62 -17.64 9.04
CA ALA A 386 30.95 -17.23 9.50
C ALA A 386 31.62 -18.30 10.39
N GLU A 387 30.85 -19.02 11.20
CA GLU A 387 31.35 -20.15 12.00
C GLU A 387 31.77 -21.33 11.12
N GLU A 388 30.96 -21.70 10.12
CA GLU A 388 31.29 -22.77 9.19
C GLU A 388 32.50 -22.42 8.30
N GLU A 389 32.60 -21.16 7.89
CA GLU A 389 33.80 -20.65 7.20
C GLU A 389 35.03 -20.76 8.09
N ARG A 390 34.95 -20.32 9.36
CA ARG A 390 36.04 -20.48 10.33
C ARG A 390 36.43 -21.95 10.50
N GLY A 391 35.46 -22.83 10.72
CA GLY A 391 35.69 -24.26 10.90
C GLY A 391 36.35 -24.89 9.68
N TYR A 392 35.97 -24.48 8.47
CA TYR A 392 36.66 -24.93 7.26
C TYR A 392 38.09 -24.39 7.16
N LEU A 393 38.32 -23.10 7.44
CA LEU A 393 39.64 -22.48 7.33
C LEU A 393 40.65 -23.01 8.36
N VAL A 394 40.19 -23.31 9.58
CA VAL A 394 41.04 -23.77 10.69
C VAL A 394 41.19 -25.30 10.67
N ASP A 395 40.10 -26.04 10.56
CA ASP A 395 40.11 -27.50 10.71
C ASP A 395 40.20 -28.24 9.37
N GLY A 396 40.01 -27.56 8.24
CA GLY A 396 39.93 -28.19 6.92
C GLY A 396 38.71 -29.11 6.77
N SER A 397 37.71 -28.97 7.65
CA SER A 397 36.55 -29.86 7.74
C SER A 397 35.68 -29.82 6.49
N LEU A 398 35.54 -30.96 5.80
CA LEU A 398 34.59 -31.09 4.68
C LEU A 398 33.14 -30.88 5.12
N GLY A 399 32.80 -31.26 6.35
CA GLY A 399 31.48 -31.01 6.93
C GLY A 399 31.16 -29.52 6.96
N SER A 400 32.11 -28.71 7.44
CA SER A 400 31.94 -27.26 7.50
C SER A 400 31.90 -26.60 6.13
N LEU A 401 32.65 -27.12 5.16
CA LEU A 401 32.52 -26.69 3.77
C LEU A 401 31.11 -26.95 3.21
N THR A 402 30.55 -28.14 3.46
CA THR A 402 29.18 -28.46 3.01
C THR A 402 28.12 -27.62 3.72
N GLY A 403 28.29 -27.36 5.03
CA GLY A 403 27.44 -26.46 5.80
C GLY A 403 27.49 -25.04 5.25
N PHE A 404 28.70 -24.52 5.02
CA PHE A 404 28.93 -23.21 4.43
C PHE A 404 28.23 -23.06 3.07
N ILE A 405 28.36 -24.06 2.17
CA ILE A 405 27.71 -24.03 0.85
C ILE A 405 26.19 -24.05 0.99
N ALA A 406 25.63 -24.92 1.84
CA ALA A 406 24.19 -25.04 2.02
C ALA A 406 23.57 -23.76 2.61
N VAL A 407 24.21 -23.20 3.64
CA VAL A 407 23.77 -21.96 4.31
C VAL A 407 23.94 -20.75 3.38
N SER A 408 25.06 -20.66 2.65
CA SER A 408 25.27 -19.61 1.63
C SER A 408 24.20 -19.65 0.55
N PHE A 409 23.89 -20.84 0.04
CA PHE A 409 22.86 -21.02 -0.98
C PHE A 409 21.50 -20.54 -0.48
N LEU A 410 21.09 -20.92 0.74
CA LEU A 410 19.85 -20.47 1.35
C LEU A 410 19.82 -18.95 1.54
N GLY A 411 20.92 -18.35 2.01
CA GLY A 411 21.06 -16.91 2.18
C GLY A 411 20.94 -16.16 0.85
N VAL A 412 21.64 -16.61 -0.20
CA VAL A 412 21.58 -16.02 -1.55
C VAL A 412 20.20 -16.16 -2.16
N VAL A 413 19.54 -17.32 -2.04
CA VAL A 413 18.16 -17.52 -2.52
C VAL A 413 17.19 -16.58 -1.80
N SER A 414 17.32 -16.44 -0.49
CA SER A 414 16.48 -15.55 0.32
C SER A 414 16.66 -14.08 -0.07
N LEU A 415 17.90 -13.62 -0.24
CA LEU A 415 18.21 -12.28 -0.72
C LEU A 415 17.75 -12.06 -2.17
N THR A 416 17.88 -13.09 -3.01
CA THR A 416 17.41 -13.05 -4.40
C THR A 416 15.91 -12.86 -4.46
N PHE A 417 15.16 -13.68 -3.71
CA PHE A 417 13.73 -13.53 -3.59
C PHE A 417 13.33 -12.14 -3.07
N THR A 418 14.09 -11.63 -2.08
CA THR A 418 13.87 -10.29 -1.52
C THR A 418 13.97 -9.22 -2.60
N TRP A 419 15.09 -9.10 -3.32
CA TRP A 419 15.22 -8.02 -4.29
C TRP A 419 14.28 -8.17 -5.49
N ILE A 420 13.91 -9.40 -5.88
CA ILE A 420 12.89 -9.66 -6.91
C ILE A 420 11.53 -9.08 -6.49
N MET A 421 11.13 -9.36 -5.25
CA MET A 421 9.91 -8.80 -4.67
C MET A 421 10.01 -7.27 -4.58
N LEU A 422 11.14 -6.74 -4.10
CA LEU A 422 11.38 -5.31 -3.94
C LEU A 422 11.32 -4.53 -5.26
N ALA A 423 11.89 -5.10 -6.32
CA ALA A 423 11.86 -4.53 -7.67
C ALA A 423 10.48 -4.65 -8.36
N ASN A 424 9.54 -5.40 -7.79
CA ASN A 424 8.21 -5.66 -8.35
C ASN A 424 8.25 -6.17 -9.81
N GLN A 425 9.28 -6.96 -10.12
CA GLN A 425 9.49 -7.52 -11.46
C GLN A 425 8.87 -8.92 -11.59
N ARG A 426 8.57 -9.33 -12.83
CA ARG A 426 8.13 -10.70 -13.10
C ARG A 426 9.25 -11.66 -12.74
N LEU A 427 8.97 -12.61 -11.85
CA LEU A 427 9.91 -13.63 -11.35
C LEU A 427 10.76 -14.25 -12.47
N ARG A 428 10.16 -14.57 -13.62
CA ARG A 428 10.88 -15.17 -14.76
C ARG A 428 12.00 -14.28 -15.29
N VAL A 429 11.75 -12.98 -15.46
CA VAL A 429 12.71 -12.01 -16.00
C VAL A 429 13.88 -11.86 -15.03
N SER A 430 13.58 -11.73 -13.74
CA SER A 430 14.62 -11.58 -12.73
C SER A 430 15.44 -12.85 -12.49
N LEU A 431 14.85 -14.04 -12.65
CA LEU A 431 15.59 -15.30 -12.60
C LEU A 431 16.51 -15.49 -13.81
N GLU A 432 16.09 -15.04 -15.00
CA GLU A 432 16.91 -15.05 -16.21
C GLU A 432 18.11 -14.10 -16.04
N SER A 433 17.87 -12.87 -15.61
CA SER A 433 18.89 -11.90 -15.21
C SER A 433 19.89 -12.45 -14.17
N ALA A 434 19.38 -13.07 -13.11
CA ALA A 434 20.21 -13.65 -12.06
C ALA A 434 21.07 -14.81 -12.58
N LYS A 435 20.51 -15.64 -13.47
CA LYS A 435 21.22 -16.74 -14.11
C LYS A 435 22.32 -16.23 -15.04
N ASP A 436 22.03 -15.22 -15.86
CA ASP A 436 23.00 -14.67 -16.81
C ASP A 436 24.14 -13.98 -16.06
N THR A 437 23.79 -13.20 -15.03
CA THR A 437 24.77 -12.63 -14.08
C THR A 437 25.60 -13.74 -13.42
N ALA A 438 25.00 -14.79 -12.87
CA ALA A 438 25.73 -15.88 -12.21
C ALA A 438 26.65 -16.63 -13.18
N THR A 439 26.23 -16.81 -14.43
CA THR A 439 27.02 -17.49 -15.46
C THR A 439 28.26 -16.67 -15.82
N ASN A 440 28.10 -15.36 -16.02
CA ASN A 440 29.19 -14.49 -16.42
C ASN A 440 30.15 -14.18 -15.26
N THR A 441 29.60 -13.93 -14.07
CA THR A 441 30.38 -13.69 -12.85
C THR A 441 31.04 -14.94 -12.30
N GLY A 442 30.47 -16.12 -12.54
CA GLY A 442 30.96 -17.40 -12.03
C GLY A 442 32.39 -17.69 -12.46
N ILE A 443 32.77 -17.33 -13.69
CA ILE A 443 34.14 -17.50 -14.19
C ILE A 443 35.13 -16.67 -13.35
N TYR A 444 34.81 -15.40 -13.11
CA TYR A 444 35.63 -14.52 -12.27
C TYR A 444 35.68 -15.02 -10.82
N GLY A 445 34.58 -15.55 -10.30
CA GLY A 445 34.54 -16.19 -8.99
C GLY A 445 35.46 -17.40 -8.88
N VAL A 446 35.49 -18.28 -9.88
CA VAL A 446 36.39 -19.45 -9.91
C VAL A 446 37.86 -19.01 -9.97
N ILE A 447 38.19 -18.00 -10.78
CA ILE A 447 39.54 -17.43 -10.84
C ILE A 447 39.94 -16.86 -9.49
N LEU A 448 39.04 -16.08 -8.86
CA LEU A 448 39.28 -15.47 -7.56
C LEU A 448 39.49 -16.53 -6.46
N LEU A 449 38.66 -17.59 -6.43
CA LEU A 449 38.79 -18.68 -5.46
C LEU A 449 40.09 -19.46 -5.64
N SER A 450 40.50 -19.72 -6.88
CA SER A 450 41.76 -20.40 -7.18
C SER A 450 42.95 -19.54 -6.78
N VAL A 451 43.07 -18.32 -7.34
CA VAL A 451 44.21 -17.44 -7.10
C VAL A 451 44.26 -16.99 -5.63
N GLY A 452 43.13 -16.54 -5.08
CA GLY A 452 43.03 -16.10 -3.68
C GLY A 452 43.31 -17.23 -2.70
N GLY A 453 42.81 -18.44 -2.97
CA GLY A 453 43.08 -19.62 -2.15
C GLY A 453 44.56 -19.99 -2.11
N TRP A 454 45.27 -19.89 -3.24
CA TRP A 454 46.73 -20.07 -3.26
C TRP A 454 47.46 -18.97 -2.52
N ILE A 455 47.09 -17.69 -2.71
CA ILE A 455 47.72 -16.56 -2.02
C ILE A 455 47.63 -16.70 -0.50
N VAL A 456 46.44 -17.06 0.01
CA VAL A 456 46.18 -17.13 1.46
C VAL A 456 46.63 -18.47 2.05
N GLY A 457 46.48 -19.58 1.33
CA GLY A 457 46.78 -20.93 1.84
C GLY A 457 48.23 -21.37 1.69
N LEU A 458 48.98 -20.84 0.73
CA LEU A 458 50.37 -21.25 0.48
C LEU A 458 51.31 -21.00 1.68
N PRO A 459 51.22 -19.87 2.41
CA PRO A 459 52.01 -19.67 3.62
C PRO A 459 51.81 -20.77 4.66
N GLY A 460 50.57 -21.17 4.97
CA GLY A 460 50.33 -22.24 5.94
C GLY A 460 50.69 -23.62 5.41
N THR A 461 50.50 -23.90 4.11
CA THR A 461 51.02 -25.13 3.48
C THR A 461 52.55 -25.25 3.57
N LEU A 462 53.27 -24.13 3.62
CA LEU A 462 54.72 -24.10 3.86
C LEU A 462 55.11 -24.07 5.35
N GLY A 463 54.14 -24.09 6.27
CA GLY A 463 54.36 -24.09 7.72
C GLY A 463 54.43 -22.71 8.37
N TYR A 464 54.08 -21.63 7.66
CA TYR A 464 54.15 -20.25 8.14
C TYR A 464 52.78 -19.64 8.52
N GLY A 465 51.74 -20.45 8.71
CA GLY A 465 50.39 -19.98 9.07
C GLY A 465 49.39 -21.10 9.32
N ARG A 466 48.19 -20.74 9.81
CA ARG A 466 47.11 -21.70 10.12
C ARG A 466 46.27 -22.12 8.91
N ILE A 467 46.18 -21.27 7.88
CA ILE A 467 45.40 -21.55 6.67
C ILE A 467 46.23 -22.38 5.69
N HIS A 468 45.69 -23.52 5.29
CA HIS A 468 46.30 -24.40 4.30
C HIS A 468 45.53 -24.35 2.99
N VAL A 469 46.18 -24.71 1.88
CA VAL A 469 45.51 -24.91 0.60
C VAL A 469 44.46 -26.02 0.74
N GLY A 470 43.18 -25.63 0.67
CA GLY A 470 42.05 -26.53 0.87
C GLY A 470 41.48 -27.11 -0.42
N TRP A 471 40.51 -28.02 -0.26
CA TRP A 471 39.77 -28.66 -1.36
C TRP A 471 39.16 -27.67 -2.36
N VAL A 472 38.59 -26.55 -1.90
CA VAL A 472 37.98 -25.55 -2.79
C VAL A 472 39.02 -24.97 -3.76
N THR A 473 40.21 -24.62 -3.26
CA THR A 473 41.30 -24.10 -4.07
C THR A 473 41.80 -25.14 -5.07
N LEU A 474 41.95 -26.40 -4.65
CA LEU A 474 42.41 -27.48 -5.53
C LEU A 474 41.40 -27.78 -6.64
N VAL A 475 40.11 -27.87 -6.30
CA VAL A 475 39.02 -28.17 -7.26
C VAL A 475 38.85 -27.02 -8.25
N SER A 476 38.82 -25.76 -7.78
CA SER A 476 38.73 -24.59 -8.66
C SER A 476 39.93 -24.47 -9.60
N THR A 477 41.15 -24.71 -9.10
CA THR A 477 42.36 -24.74 -9.93
C THR A 477 42.30 -25.86 -10.97
N GLY A 478 41.87 -27.06 -10.57
CA GLY A 478 41.68 -28.19 -11.48
C GLY A 478 40.66 -27.90 -12.58
N PHE A 479 39.54 -27.26 -12.23
CA PHE A 479 38.51 -26.84 -13.19
C PHE A 479 39.05 -25.82 -14.21
N LEU A 480 39.80 -24.80 -13.75
CA LEU A 480 40.45 -23.82 -14.64
C LEU A 480 41.43 -24.48 -15.60
N VAL A 481 42.28 -25.38 -15.10
CA VAL A 481 43.25 -26.12 -15.93
C VAL A 481 42.52 -26.98 -16.96
N ALA A 482 41.47 -27.70 -16.56
CA ALA A 482 40.66 -28.50 -17.48
C ALA A 482 39.99 -27.65 -18.57
N ALA A 483 39.41 -26.50 -18.19
CA ALA A 483 38.79 -25.56 -19.12
C ALA A 483 39.79 -24.99 -20.13
N LEU A 484 41.00 -24.62 -19.68
CA LEU A 484 42.08 -24.14 -20.55
C LEU A 484 42.55 -25.22 -21.53
N ILE A 485 42.72 -26.46 -21.07
CA ILE A 485 43.07 -27.60 -21.93
C ILE A 485 41.99 -27.82 -22.98
N TRP A 486 40.72 -27.85 -22.56
CA TRP A 486 39.57 -28.01 -23.45
C TRP A 486 39.52 -26.93 -24.53
N PHE A 487 39.68 -25.66 -24.13
CA PHE A 487 39.70 -24.52 -25.05
C PHE A 487 40.86 -24.60 -26.06
N HIS A 488 42.05 -25.02 -25.61
CA HIS A 488 43.20 -25.25 -26.49
C HIS A 488 42.96 -26.39 -27.49
N LEU A 489 42.26 -27.46 -27.09
CA LEU A 489 41.90 -28.56 -27.98
C LEU A 489 40.88 -28.14 -29.04
N GLN A 490 39.86 -27.36 -28.67
CA GLN A 490 38.88 -26.83 -29.63
C GLN A 490 39.54 -25.93 -30.67
N ARG A 491 40.43 -25.02 -30.27
CA ARG A 491 41.18 -24.15 -31.20
C ARG A 491 42.11 -24.90 -32.15
N ARG A 492 42.58 -26.10 -31.79
CA ARG A 492 43.38 -26.94 -32.69
C ARG A 492 42.53 -27.64 -33.76
N GLY A 493 41.22 -27.79 -33.52
CA GLY A 493 40.27 -28.44 -34.43
C GLY A 493 39.71 -27.52 -35.51
N GLU A 494 39.80 -26.20 -35.36
CA GLU A 494 39.39 -25.27 -36.40
C GLU A 494 40.43 -25.28 -37.53
N PRO A 495 40.07 -25.76 -38.75
CA PRO A 495 40.98 -25.72 -39.88
C PRO A 495 41.36 -24.27 -40.10
N LYS A 496 42.68 -23.98 -40.14
CA LYS A 496 43.18 -22.66 -40.54
C LYS A 496 42.39 -22.25 -41.79
N PRO A 497 41.72 -21.09 -41.80
CA PRO A 497 41.03 -20.63 -42.99
C PRO A 497 42.07 -20.70 -44.10
N THR A 498 41.87 -21.66 -45.02
CA THR A 498 42.70 -21.75 -46.20
C THR A 498 42.58 -20.39 -46.81
N SER A 499 43.71 -19.71 -46.94
CA SER A 499 43.84 -18.43 -47.62
C SER A 499 43.50 -18.65 -49.09
N GLY A 500 42.23 -18.94 -49.38
CA GLY A 500 41.65 -18.91 -50.71
C GLY A 500 41.65 -17.45 -51.07
N GLY A 501 42.62 -17.07 -51.90
CA GLY A 501 42.75 -15.73 -52.42
C GLY A 501 41.45 -15.30 -53.08
N SER A 502 40.71 -14.44 -52.41
CA SER A 502 39.84 -13.49 -53.09
C SER A 502 40.74 -12.35 -53.52
N GLU A 503 40.93 -12.25 -54.83
CA GLU A 503 41.54 -11.10 -55.50
C GLU A 503 40.95 -9.78 -54.98
N PRO A 504 41.74 -8.68 -54.96
CA PRO A 504 41.24 -7.35 -54.67
C PRO A 504 40.32 -6.86 -55.81
N GLY A 505 39.08 -7.34 -55.81
CA GLY A 505 38.01 -6.89 -56.67
C GLY A 505 37.52 -5.51 -56.24
N SER A 506 38.09 -4.48 -56.85
CA SER A 506 37.49 -3.18 -57.18
C SER A 506 36.42 -2.63 -56.21
N ARG A 507 36.82 -1.68 -55.36
CA ARG A 507 35.89 -0.74 -54.71
C ARG A 507 35.08 0.01 -55.79
N PRO A 508 33.74 0.00 -55.75
CA PRO A 508 32.95 0.94 -56.53
C PRO A 508 33.10 2.34 -55.93
N SER A 509 33.59 3.28 -56.74
CA SER A 509 33.54 4.71 -56.47
C SER A 509 32.08 5.16 -56.42
N LEU A 510 31.63 5.61 -55.25
CA LEU A 510 30.37 6.34 -55.10
C LEU A 510 30.55 7.81 -55.53
N PRO A 511 29.55 8.42 -56.20
CA PRO A 511 29.50 9.86 -56.49
C PRO A 511 29.23 10.70 -55.24
#